data_AF-A0AAE5QG52-F1
#
_entry.id   AF-A0AAE5QG52-F1
#
_cell.length_a   1.000
_cell.length_b   1.000
_cell.length_c   1.000
_cell.angle_alpha   90.00
_cell.angle_beta   90.00
_cell.angle_gamma   90.00
#
_symmetry.space_group_name_H-M   'P 1'
#
loop_
_entity.id
_entity.type
_entity.pdbx_description
1 polymer ?
#
loop_
_entity_poly.entity_id
_entity_poly.type
_entity_poly.pdbx_seq_one_letter_code
_entity_poly.pdbx_strand_id
1 'polypeptide(L)'
;MKTIFSTIIFILLHVYSNAQDSFNKLPLEANISCPILLVDEHIIANKNIITSKEVIEEIEVIKEKPSRKAHFYNLTANGILFAKLKKKIPSKTQTELNAFFNLEQNNPVYVNGYLLEHDIYTIATESIATIDLVMPNKENDLDQKVINVWILSQEERKNGCSPQQME
;
A
#
# COMPACT_ATOMS: atom_id res chain seq x y z
N MET A 1 -5.80 -26.10 64.93
CA MET A 1 -6.35 -26.06 63.55
C MET A 1 -5.65 -24.94 62.80
N LYS A 2 -5.07 -25.26 61.63
CA LYS A 2 -4.31 -24.38 60.74
C LYS A 2 -5.26 -23.74 59.72
N THR A 3 -5.15 -22.45 59.47
CA THR A 3 -5.66 -21.75 58.28
C THR A 3 -4.76 -20.52 58.08
N ILE A 4 -3.57 -20.70 57.49
CA ILE A 4 -3.21 -20.42 56.08
C ILE A 4 -3.49 -18.97 55.65
N PHE A 5 -2.37 -18.26 55.43
CA PHE A 5 -2.18 -16.95 54.83
C PHE A 5 -2.96 -16.74 53.53
N SER A 6 -3.42 -15.52 53.26
CA SER A 6 -3.56 -15.06 51.88
C SER A 6 -3.23 -13.58 51.76
N THR A 7 -2.00 -13.33 51.31
CA THR A 7 -1.46 -12.04 50.89
C THR A 7 -2.17 -11.64 49.59
N ILE A 8 -2.93 -10.54 49.60
CA ILE A 8 -3.56 -10.01 48.39
C ILE A 8 -2.48 -9.34 47.54
N ILE A 9 -2.07 -10.02 46.47
CA ILE A 9 -1.15 -9.51 45.44
C ILE A 9 -1.99 -8.71 44.44
N PHE A 10 -1.84 -7.38 44.43
CA PHE A 10 -2.33 -6.52 43.35
C PHE A 10 -1.48 -6.75 42.10
N ILE A 11 -1.91 -7.68 41.23
CA ILE A 11 -1.35 -7.80 39.88
C ILE A 11 -1.92 -6.64 39.05
N LEU A 12 -1.11 -5.59 38.89
CA LEU A 12 -1.27 -4.60 37.82
C LEU A 12 -1.05 -5.30 36.48
N LEU A 13 -2.12 -5.85 35.91
CA LEU A 13 -2.16 -6.25 34.51
C LEU A 13 -1.98 -5.00 33.65
N HIS A 14 -0.72 -4.76 33.28
CA HIS A 14 -0.40 -3.89 32.16
C HIS A 14 -0.93 -4.57 30.90
N VAL A 15 -2.17 -4.24 30.53
CA VAL A 15 -2.66 -4.42 29.17
C VAL A 15 -1.85 -3.49 28.28
N TYR A 16 -0.67 -3.94 27.86
CA TYR A 16 -0.08 -3.48 26.62
C TYR A 16 -0.98 -4.02 25.52
N SER A 17 -1.97 -3.22 25.13
CA SER A 17 -2.69 -3.40 23.89
C SER A 17 -1.66 -3.41 22.77
N ASN A 18 -1.29 -4.59 22.28
CA ASN A 18 -0.63 -4.71 20.99
C ASN A 18 -1.68 -4.34 19.95
N ALA A 19 -1.92 -3.04 19.75
CA ALA A 19 -2.41 -2.58 18.47
C ALA A 19 -1.29 -2.93 17.48
N GLN A 20 -1.33 -4.15 16.94
CA GLN A 20 -0.50 -4.48 15.79
C GLN A 20 -0.90 -3.48 14.72
N ASP A 21 -0.01 -2.54 14.42
CA ASP A 21 -0.26 -1.46 13.47
C ASP A 21 -0.91 -2.07 12.20
N SER A 22 -2.18 -1.72 11.96
CA SER A 22 -2.96 -2.25 10.86
C SER A 22 -2.77 -1.38 9.62
N PHE A 23 -2.90 -2.00 8.45
CA PHE A 23 -2.93 -1.29 7.18
C PHE A 23 -4.33 -0.74 6.91
N ASN A 24 -4.41 0.50 6.44
CA ASN A 24 -5.64 1.14 6.00
C ASN A 24 -5.96 0.67 4.57
N LYS A 25 -6.87 -0.30 4.45
CA LYS A 25 -7.17 -0.95 3.17
C LYS A 25 -8.67 -1.13 2.95
N LEU A 26 -9.05 -1.17 1.67
CA LEU A 26 -10.37 -1.65 1.27
C LEU A 26 -10.51 -3.14 1.62
N PRO A 27 -11.72 -3.65 1.89
CA PRO A 27 -11.96 -5.07 1.94
C PRO A 27 -11.83 -5.62 0.51
N LEU A 28 -10.63 -6.11 0.21
CA LEU A 28 -10.34 -6.74 -1.08
C LEU A 28 -10.35 -8.26 -0.93
N GLU A 29 -10.91 -8.94 -1.93
CA GLU A 29 -10.85 -10.40 -2.06
C GLU A 29 -9.51 -10.93 -2.63
N ALA A 30 -8.48 -10.10 -2.74
CA ALA A 30 -7.29 -10.45 -3.50
C ALA A 30 -6.12 -10.87 -2.59
N ASN A 31 -5.57 -12.05 -2.88
CA ASN A 31 -4.36 -12.61 -2.29
C ASN A 31 -3.12 -11.91 -2.89
N ILE A 32 -3.11 -10.58 -2.81
CA ILE A 32 -2.07 -9.74 -3.42
C ILE A 32 -0.80 -9.96 -2.63
N SER A 33 0.17 -10.64 -3.23
CA SER A 33 1.51 -10.89 -2.67
C SER A 33 2.61 -10.19 -3.47
N CYS A 34 2.25 -9.13 -4.19
CA CYS A 34 3.15 -8.32 -5.01
C CYS A 34 3.71 -7.14 -4.19
N PRO A 35 5.04 -6.92 -4.19
CA PRO A 35 5.60 -5.71 -3.61
C PRO A 35 5.23 -4.49 -4.45
N ILE A 36 5.13 -3.32 -3.81
CA ILE A 36 4.99 -2.05 -4.51
C ILE A 36 6.37 -1.57 -4.98
N LEU A 37 6.47 -1.08 -6.21
CA LEU A 37 7.66 -0.37 -6.70
C LEU A 37 7.45 1.14 -6.53
N LEU A 38 8.36 1.79 -5.80
CA LEU A 38 8.50 3.24 -5.72
C LEU A 38 9.68 3.67 -6.58
N VAL A 39 9.40 4.41 -7.65
CA VAL A 39 10.42 5.07 -8.47
C VAL A 39 10.69 6.47 -7.94
N ASP A 40 11.97 6.83 -7.85
CA ASP A 40 12.42 8.12 -7.34
C ASP A 40 11.79 8.48 -5.97
N GLU A 41 11.59 7.49 -5.09
CA GLU A 41 10.97 7.57 -3.75
C GLU A 41 9.45 7.83 -3.70
N HIS A 42 8.83 8.38 -4.75
CA HIS A 42 7.45 8.89 -4.65
C HIS A 42 6.54 8.53 -5.83
N ILE A 43 7.06 7.88 -6.88
CA ILE A 43 6.26 7.44 -8.02
C ILE A 43 5.90 5.97 -7.86
N ILE A 44 4.64 5.69 -7.55
CA ILE A 44 4.11 4.33 -7.45
C ILE A 44 3.99 3.74 -8.85
N ALA A 45 4.65 2.60 -9.07
CA ALA A 45 4.72 1.94 -10.37
C ALA A 45 4.56 0.41 -10.25
N ASN A 46 4.28 -0.22 -11.38
CA ASN A 46 4.44 -1.65 -11.58
C ASN A 46 5.84 -1.92 -12.16
N LYS A 47 6.38 -3.13 -11.94
CA LYS A 47 7.68 -3.56 -12.49
C LYS A 47 7.78 -3.40 -14.01
N ASN A 48 6.66 -3.41 -14.73
CA ASN A 48 6.60 -3.19 -16.17
C ASN A 48 7.25 -1.89 -16.65
N ILE A 49 7.42 -0.89 -15.76
CA ILE A 49 8.10 0.36 -16.07
C ILE A 49 9.62 0.16 -16.30
N ILE A 50 10.19 -0.90 -15.73
CA ILE A 50 11.59 -1.29 -15.89
C ILE A 50 11.70 -2.22 -17.09
N THR A 51 12.00 -1.65 -18.26
CA THR A 51 12.07 -2.38 -19.53
C THR A 51 13.38 -3.12 -19.74
N SER A 52 14.45 -2.68 -19.07
CA SER A 52 15.78 -3.29 -19.16
C SER A 52 16.66 -2.91 -17.96
N LYS A 53 17.82 -3.56 -17.79
CA LYS A 53 18.74 -3.27 -16.67
C LYS A 53 19.44 -1.92 -16.86
N GLU A 54 19.61 -1.46 -18.09
CA GLU A 54 20.36 -0.24 -18.44
C GLU A 54 19.65 1.05 -18.01
N VAL A 55 18.32 1.01 -17.86
CA VAL A 55 17.52 2.16 -17.41
C VAL A 55 17.55 2.36 -15.90
N ILE A 56 18.13 1.41 -15.16
CA ILE A 56 18.21 1.41 -13.70
C ILE A 56 19.49 2.15 -13.30
N GLU A 57 19.36 3.09 -12.37
CA GLU A 57 20.48 3.74 -11.69
C GLU A 57 20.76 3.06 -10.35
N GLU A 58 19.70 2.75 -9.59
CA GLU A 58 19.79 2.17 -8.26
C GLU A 58 18.55 1.32 -7.95
N ILE A 59 18.71 0.26 -7.15
CA ILE A 59 17.62 -0.51 -6.54
C ILE A 59 17.92 -0.72 -5.07
N GLU A 60 16.94 -0.43 -4.23
CA GLU A 60 16.95 -0.77 -2.81
C GLU A 60 15.71 -1.61 -2.48
N VAL A 61 15.86 -2.59 -1.58
CA VAL A 61 14.78 -3.50 -1.19
C VAL A 61 14.61 -3.45 0.32
N ILE A 62 13.44 -3.00 0.77
CA ILE A 62 13.08 -3.06 2.19
C ILE A 62 12.15 -4.25 2.40
N LYS A 63 12.67 -5.27 3.11
CA LYS A 63 11.91 -6.48 3.47
C LYS A 63 11.27 -6.38 4.86
N GLU A 64 11.83 -5.55 5.73
CA GLU A 64 11.34 -5.37 7.10
C GLU A 64 10.15 -4.41 7.13
N LYS A 65 9.19 -4.68 8.01
CA LYS A 65 8.04 -3.80 8.22
C LYS A 65 8.54 -2.50 8.84
N PRO A 66 8.42 -1.35 8.17
CA PRO A 66 8.87 -0.08 8.73
C PRO A 66 7.98 0.33 9.90
N SER A 67 8.45 1.30 10.70
CA SER A 67 7.60 1.93 11.71
C SER A 67 6.40 2.63 11.06
N ARG A 68 5.27 2.74 11.78
CA ARG A 68 4.08 3.49 11.33
C ARG A 68 4.34 4.96 10.98
N LYS A 69 5.46 5.53 11.45
CA LYS A 69 5.91 6.89 11.12
C LYS A 69 6.50 7.02 9.72
N ALA A 70 6.81 5.90 9.05
CA ALA A 70 7.28 5.93 7.67
C ALA A 70 6.11 6.32 6.74
N HIS A 71 6.34 7.30 5.87
CA HIS A 71 5.33 7.79 4.93
C HIS A 71 4.85 6.71 3.94
N PHE A 72 5.66 5.67 3.72
CA PHE A 72 5.32 4.51 2.87
C PHE A 72 4.73 3.33 3.64
N TYR A 73 4.46 3.46 4.95
CA TYR A 73 4.04 2.35 5.79
C TYR A 73 2.88 1.56 5.16
N ASN A 74 1.83 2.25 4.71
CA ASN A 74 0.63 1.59 4.19
C ASN A 74 0.86 0.83 2.87
N LEU A 75 1.93 1.19 2.15
CA LEU A 75 2.36 0.55 0.90
C LEU A 75 3.20 -0.71 1.14
N THR A 76 3.68 -0.94 2.37
CA THR A 76 4.60 -2.05 2.70
C THR A 76 3.91 -3.36 3.03
N ALA A 77 2.59 -3.44 2.92
CA ALA A 77 1.84 -4.64 3.32
C ALA A 77 2.33 -5.93 2.66
N ASN A 78 2.90 -5.82 1.46
CA ASN A 78 3.46 -6.93 0.68
C ASN A 78 4.96 -6.74 0.36
N GLY A 79 5.65 -5.88 1.12
CA GLY A 79 7.00 -5.43 0.83
C GLY A 79 7.05 -4.28 -0.18
N ILE A 80 8.22 -3.63 -0.26
CA ILE A 80 8.43 -2.47 -1.12
C ILE A 80 9.81 -2.54 -1.79
N LEU A 81 9.83 -2.14 -3.06
CA LEU A 81 11.02 -2.00 -3.90
C LEU A 81 11.19 -0.53 -4.21
N PHE A 82 12.39 0.00 -4.01
CA PHE A 82 12.76 1.32 -4.47
C PHE A 82 13.63 1.19 -5.71
N ALA A 83 13.37 2.02 -6.71
CA ALA A 83 14.24 2.13 -7.87
C ALA A 83 14.47 3.58 -8.22
N LYS A 84 15.69 3.91 -8.63
CA LYS A 84 16.00 5.16 -9.30
C LYS A 84 16.21 4.85 -10.77
N LEU A 85 15.48 5.54 -11.66
CA LEU A 85 15.52 5.27 -13.09
C LEU A 85 16.11 6.46 -13.84
N LYS A 86 16.87 6.18 -14.91
CA LYS A 86 17.50 7.22 -15.76
C LYS A 86 16.49 7.99 -16.63
N LYS A 87 15.26 7.50 -16.70
CA LYS A 87 14.18 8.09 -17.51
C LYS A 87 13.15 8.75 -16.61
N LYS A 88 12.59 9.87 -17.09
CA LYS A 88 11.45 10.50 -16.44
C LYS A 88 10.21 9.64 -16.63
N ILE A 89 9.48 9.39 -15.54
CA ILE A 89 8.22 8.63 -15.56
C ILE A 89 7.04 9.60 -15.54
N PRO A 90 6.17 9.60 -16.57
CA PRO A 90 4.91 10.32 -16.50
C PRO A 90 4.03 9.78 -15.37
N SER A 91 3.52 10.66 -14.52
CA SER A 91 2.73 10.27 -13.35
C SER A 91 1.58 11.24 -13.09
N LYS A 92 0.64 10.81 -12.25
CA LYS A 92 -0.53 11.58 -11.83
C LYS A 92 -0.59 11.66 -10.31
N THR A 93 -0.89 12.84 -9.79
CA THR A 93 -1.19 13.08 -8.37
C THR A 93 -2.58 12.57 -8.01
N GLN A 94 -2.85 12.40 -6.71
CA GLN A 94 -4.19 12.09 -6.20
C GLN A 94 -5.22 13.17 -6.61
N THR A 95 -4.83 14.45 -6.54
CA THR A 95 -5.67 15.58 -6.98
C THR A 95 -6.03 15.50 -8.45
N GLU A 96 -5.08 15.20 -9.35
CA GLU A 96 -5.38 15.07 -10.78
C GLU A 96 -6.33 13.91 -11.08
N LEU A 97 -6.20 12.79 -10.35
CA LEU A 97 -7.11 11.66 -10.48
C LEU A 97 -8.51 12.01 -9.98
N ASN A 98 -8.63 12.64 -8.81
CA ASN A 98 -9.90 13.10 -8.28
C ASN A 98 -10.59 14.08 -9.24
N ALA A 99 -9.86 15.05 -9.78
CA ALA A 99 -10.38 16.00 -10.75
C ALA A 99 -10.88 15.30 -12.03
N PHE A 100 -10.16 14.29 -12.53
CA PHE A 100 -10.57 13.52 -13.71
C PHE A 100 -11.92 12.82 -13.52
N PHE A 101 -12.21 12.33 -12.31
CA PHE A 101 -13.49 11.67 -11.98
C PHE A 101 -14.53 12.60 -11.35
N ASN A 102 -14.29 13.92 -11.36
CA ASN A 102 -15.15 14.95 -10.77
C ASN A 102 -15.48 14.66 -9.28
N LEU A 103 -14.43 14.37 -8.50
CA LEU A 103 -14.48 14.16 -7.05
C LEU A 103 -13.80 15.32 -6.32
N GLU A 104 -14.06 15.43 -5.02
CA GLU A 104 -13.37 16.39 -4.15
C GLU A 104 -11.85 16.20 -4.22
N GLN A 105 -11.10 17.30 -4.16
CA GLN A 105 -9.65 17.28 -4.37
C GLN A 105 -8.92 16.35 -3.38
N ASN A 106 -9.41 16.29 -2.15
CA ASN A 106 -8.90 15.47 -1.05
C ASN A 106 -9.63 14.13 -0.90
N ASN A 107 -10.42 13.72 -1.90
CA ASN A 107 -11.08 12.43 -1.88
C ASN A 107 -10.05 11.29 -1.79
N PRO A 108 -10.26 10.27 -0.93
CA PRO A 108 -9.30 9.18 -0.75
C PRO A 108 -8.98 8.42 -2.03
N VAL A 109 -7.70 8.19 -2.27
CA VAL A 109 -7.19 7.36 -3.36
C VAL A 109 -6.48 6.15 -2.78
N TYR A 110 -6.80 4.98 -3.31
CA TYR A 110 -6.19 3.70 -2.95
C TYR A 110 -5.35 3.20 -4.11
N VAL A 111 -4.26 2.50 -3.82
CA VAL A 111 -3.51 1.72 -4.81
C VAL A 111 -3.48 0.27 -4.40
N ASN A 112 -3.92 -0.62 -5.30
CA ASN A 112 -4.11 -2.04 -5.01
C ASN A 112 -4.92 -2.26 -3.71
N GLY A 113 -5.88 -1.36 -3.46
CA GLY A 113 -6.73 -1.26 -2.27
C GLY A 113 -6.07 -0.82 -0.97
N TYR A 114 -4.85 -0.32 -0.98
CA TYR A 114 -4.21 0.34 0.18
C TYR A 114 -4.32 1.86 0.04
N LEU A 115 -4.78 2.54 1.10
CA LEU A 115 -4.93 4.00 1.12
C LEU A 115 -3.59 4.71 0.88
N LEU A 116 -3.57 5.69 -0.01
CA LEU A 116 -2.45 6.62 -0.15
C LEU A 116 -2.55 7.72 0.91
N GLU A 117 -1.91 7.50 2.05
CA GLU A 117 -2.02 8.40 3.21
C GLU A 117 -1.36 9.77 3.00
N HIS A 118 -0.41 9.86 2.07
CA HIS A 118 0.36 11.08 1.80
C HIS A 118 0.20 11.54 0.35
N ASP A 119 0.08 12.86 0.17
CA ASP A 119 -0.09 13.53 -1.11
C ASP A 119 1.20 13.62 -1.95
N ILE A 120 2.36 13.36 -1.34
CA ILE A 120 3.65 13.28 -2.02
C ILE A 120 3.69 12.21 -3.11
N TYR A 121 2.83 11.20 -3.03
CA TYR A 121 2.80 10.11 -3.98
C TYR A 121 2.12 10.49 -5.29
N THR A 122 2.76 10.08 -6.38
CA THR A 122 2.16 10.07 -7.71
C THR A 122 2.11 8.65 -8.24
N ILE A 123 1.23 8.39 -9.20
CA ILE A 123 1.06 7.06 -9.80
C ILE A 123 1.52 7.12 -11.25
N ALA A 124 2.47 6.27 -11.63
CA ALA A 124 2.97 6.16 -13.00
C ALA A 124 1.81 5.80 -13.94
N THR A 125 1.55 6.64 -14.94
CA THR A 125 0.37 6.47 -15.81
C THR A 125 0.43 5.18 -16.62
N GLU A 126 1.63 4.80 -17.07
CA GLU A 126 1.87 3.56 -17.82
C GLU A 126 1.72 2.29 -16.95
N SER A 127 1.73 2.43 -15.63
CA SER A 127 1.54 1.31 -14.70
C SER A 127 0.07 1.10 -14.32
N ILE A 128 -0.84 2.00 -14.69
CA ILE A 128 -2.27 1.87 -14.36
C ILE A 128 -2.88 0.77 -15.25
N ALA A 129 -3.26 -0.35 -14.64
CA ALA A 129 -3.97 -1.44 -15.30
C ALA A 129 -5.48 -1.15 -15.37
N THR A 130 -6.10 -0.81 -14.23
CA THR A 130 -7.51 -0.41 -14.16
C THR A 130 -7.72 0.62 -13.06
N ILE A 131 -8.81 1.39 -13.14
CA ILE A 131 -9.27 2.27 -12.07
C ILE A 131 -10.71 1.90 -11.74
N ASP A 132 -10.97 1.62 -10.47
CA ASP A 132 -12.30 1.31 -9.97
C ASP A 132 -12.80 2.49 -9.13
N LEU A 133 -14.05 2.90 -9.37
CA LEU A 133 -14.78 3.79 -8.46
C LEU A 133 -15.55 2.94 -7.46
N VAL A 134 -15.07 2.90 -6.22
CA VAL A 134 -15.62 2.04 -5.17
C VAL A 134 -16.70 2.81 -4.42
N MET A 135 -17.92 2.30 -4.48
CA MET A 135 -19.07 2.90 -3.81
C MET A 135 -19.16 2.44 -2.35
N PRO A 136 -19.65 3.31 -1.45
CA PRO A 136 -20.09 2.93 -0.11
C PRO A 136 -20.99 1.70 -0.09
N ASN A 137 -20.66 0.73 0.75
CA ASN A 137 -21.52 -0.41 1.04
C ASN A 137 -21.29 -0.92 2.48
N LYS A 138 -22.07 -1.94 2.88
CA LYS A 138 -21.99 -2.50 4.24
C LYS A 138 -20.68 -3.22 4.57
N GLU A 139 -19.92 -3.61 3.55
CA GLU A 139 -18.70 -4.41 3.70
C GLU A 139 -17.45 -3.52 3.79
N ASN A 140 -17.46 -2.35 3.15
CA ASN A 140 -16.30 -1.48 3.03
C ASN A 140 -16.28 -0.25 3.94
N ASP A 141 -17.39 0.04 4.63
CA ASP A 141 -17.50 1.12 5.62
C ASP A 141 -17.04 2.49 5.09
N LEU A 142 -17.18 2.70 3.77
CA LEU A 142 -16.84 3.97 3.15
C LEU A 142 -17.99 4.95 3.30
N ASP A 143 -17.71 6.19 3.69
CA ASP A 143 -18.70 7.27 3.74
C ASP A 143 -18.95 7.93 2.38
N GLN A 144 -18.02 7.73 1.44
CA GLN A 144 -18.06 8.35 0.12
C GLN A 144 -17.48 7.43 -0.96
N LYS A 145 -17.75 7.76 -2.23
CA LYS A 145 -17.17 7.06 -3.37
C LYS A 145 -15.68 7.37 -3.48
N VAL A 146 -14.84 6.36 -3.49
CA VAL A 146 -13.37 6.51 -3.54
C VAL A 146 -12.78 5.97 -4.84
N ILE A 147 -11.53 6.33 -5.13
CA ILE A 147 -10.78 5.80 -6.27
C ILE A 147 -9.89 4.64 -5.78
N ASN A 148 -9.93 3.50 -6.46
CA ASN A 148 -8.92 2.46 -6.32
C ASN A 148 -8.19 2.27 -7.66
N VAL A 149 -6.90 2.60 -7.67
CA VAL A 149 -6.03 2.39 -8.81
C VAL A 149 -5.36 1.05 -8.69
N TRP A 150 -5.55 0.20 -9.70
CA TRP A 150 -4.84 -1.03 -9.80
C TRP A 150 -3.64 -0.87 -10.71
N ILE A 151 -2.45 -1.07 -10.14
CA ILE A 151 -1.21 -1.17 -10.92
C ILE A 151 -0.86 -2.63 -11.27
N LEU A 152 -1.58 -3.58 -10.68
CA LEU A 152 -1.44 -5.00 -10.97
C LEU A 152 -2.46 -5.43 -12.02
N SER A 153 -2.03 -6.29 -12.94
CA SER A 153 -2.91 -7.00 -13.87
C SER A 153 -3.88 -7.93 -13.13
N GLN A 154 -4.95 -8.36 -13.79
CA GLN A 154 -5.92 -9.30 -13.20
C GLN A 154 -5.25 -10.64 -12.82
N GLU A 155 -4.27 -11.10 -13.60
CA GLU A 155 -3.51 -12.32 -13.32
C GLU A 155 -2.64 -12.15 -12.07
N GLU A 156 -1.91 -11.04 -11.92
CA GLU A 156 -1.11 -10.75 -10.71
C GLU A 156 -1.97 -10.65 -9.45
N ARG A 157 -3.21 -10.13 -9.56
CA ARG A 157 -4.15 -10.06 -8.43
C ARG A 157 -4.63 -11.44 -7.97
N LYS A 158 -4.75 -12.40 -8.89
CA LYS A 158 -5.22 -13.77 -8.61
C LYS A 158 -4.09 -14.68 -8.14
N ASN A 159 -2.96 -14.61 -8.83
CA ASN A 159 -1.87 -15.58 -8.72
C ASN A 159 -0.65 -15.04 -7.96
N GLY A 160 -0.67 -13.76 -7.57
CA GLY A 160 0.50 -13.06 -7.08
C GLY A 160 1.48 -12.70 -8.19
N CYS A 161 2.56 -12.03 -7.81
CA CYS A 161 3.60 -11.66 -8.76
C CYS A 161 4.49 -12.87 -9.05
N SER A 162 4.47 -13.33 -10.30
CA SER A 162 5.36 -14.40 -10.75
C SER A 162 6.82 -13.94 -10.65
N PRO A 163 7.74 -14.77 -10.11
CA PRO A 163 9.19 -14.54 -10.14
C PRO A 163 9.82 -14.55 -11.54
N GLN A 164 9.03 -14.53 -12.62
CA GLN A 164 9.50 -14.70 -14.01
C GLN A 164 10.69 -13.80 -14.35
N GLN A 165 11.86 -14.47 -14.36
CA GLN A 165 13.05 -14.31 -15.18
C GLN A 165 13.54 -12.86 -15.36
N MET A 166 14.30 -12.39 -14.37
CA MET A 166 15.43 -11.50 -14.65
C MET A 166 16.54 -12.29 -15.38
N GLU A 167 16.25 -12.80 -16.58
CA GLU A 167 17.31 -13.20 -17.52
C GLU A 167 17.90 -11.93 -18.14
#